data_AF-A0A0C3H657-F1
#
_entry.id   AF-A0A0C3H657-F1
#
_cell.length_a   1.000
_cell.length_b   1.000
_cell.length_c   1.000
_cell.angle_alpha   90.00
_cell.angle_beta   90.00
_cell.angle_gamma   90.00
#
_symmetry.space_group_name_H-M   'P 1'
#
loop_
_entity.id
_entity.type
_entity.pdbx_description
1 polymer ?
#
loop_
_entity_poly.entity_id
_entity_poly.type
_entity_poly.pdbx_seq_one_letter_code
_entity_poly.pdbx_strand_id
1 'polypeptide(L)'
;MAAAGQYSGPSAQEMLASHTFAREVISRDKGPESQRVFDDQALILLRRWCNNPASTEKILAEEQLTDAPGDRPGKKAIEKGSLVGLLMANSVVGNDLITNEEFETLQEYFKDN
;
A
#
# COMPACT_ATOMS: atom_id res chain seq x y z
N MET A 1 15.77 -22.98 18.59
CA MET A 1 14.54 -22.59 17.89
C MET A 1 14.86 -21.31 17.13
N ALA A 2 14.91 -21.34 15.80
CA ALA A 2 15.24 -20.16 15.01
C ALA A 2 14.05 -19.19 15.06
N ALA A 3 14.28 -17.95 15.50
CA ALA A 3 13.28 -16.91 15.49
C ALA A 3 12.85 -16.66 14.04
N ALA A 4 11.54 -16.75 13.77
CA ALA A 4 10.96 -16.36 12.50
C ALA A 4 11.42 -14.93 12.18
N GLY A 5 12.09 -14.73 11.04
CA GLY A 5 12.64 -13.45 10.65
C GLY A 5 11.54 -12.40 10.56
N GLN A 6 11.41 -11.58 11.58
CA GLN A 6 10.42 -10.51 11.62
C GLN A 6 10.91 -9.37 10.73
N TYR A 7 10.01 -8.75 9.97
CA TYR A 7 10.32 -7.56 9.19
C TYR A 7 11.05 -6.55 10.08
N SER A 8 12.31 -6.24 9.71
CA SER A 8 13.21 -5.37 10.48
C SER A 8 13.42 -4.01 9.81
N GLY A 9 12.52 -3.63 8.89
CA GLY A 9 12.58 -2.37 8.16
C GLY A 9 11.84 -1.22 8.84
N PRO A 10 11.86 -0.02 8.24
CA PRO A 10 11.11 1.13 8.74
C PRO A 10 9.61 0.83 8.78
N SER A 11 8.93 1.40 9.76
CA SER A 11 7.47 1.30 9.89
C SER A 11 6.79 1.96 8.70
N ALA A 12 5.54 1.58 8.40
CA ALA A 12 4.73 2.23 7.36
C ALA A 12 4.72 3.76 7.49
N GLN A 13 4.55 4.26 8.71
CA GLN A 13 4.58 5.69 9.00
C GLN A 13 5.93 6.34 8.67
N GLU A 14 7.05 5.66 8.95
CA GLU A 14 8.40 6.16 8.68
C GLU A 14 8.68 6.19 7.16
N MET A 15 8.20 5.18 6.43
CA MET A 15 8.29 5.11 4.97
C MET A 15 7.53 6.25 4.30
N LEU A 16 6.30 6.52 4.74
CA LEU A 16 5.47 7.62 4.22
C LEU A 16 6.07 8.99 4.57
N ALA A 17 6.57 9.15 5.81
CA ALA A 17 7.18 10.40 6.24
C ALA A 17 8.52 10.70 5.54
N SER A 18 9.25 9.65 5.13
CA SER A 18 10.57 9.78 4.50
C SER A 18 10.53 9.68 2.98
N HIS A 19 9.35 9.49 2.38
CA HIS A 19 9.20 9.24 0.93
C HIS A 19 10.07 8.08 0.42
N THR A 20 10.14 7.00 1.20
CA THR A 20 10.91 5.79 0.87
C THR A 20 10.02 4.57 0.65
N PHE A 21 8.69 4.76 0.61
CA PHE A 21 7.73 3.67 0.54
C PHE A 21 7.91 2.82 -0.72
N ALA A 22 7.93 3.45 -1.90
CA ALA A 22 8.09 2.72 -3.16
C ALA A 22 9.40 1.92 -3.20
N ARG A 23 10.50 2.55 -2.76
CA ARG A 23 11.82 1.93 -2.72
C ARG A 23 11.86 0.72 -1.79
N GLU A 24 11.32 0.83 -0.58
CA GLU A 24 11.33 -0.26 0.39
C GLU A 24 10.46 -1.44 -0.07
N VAL A 25 9.29 -1.15 -0.66
CA VAL A 25 8.42 -2.20 -1.24
C VAL A 25 9.17 -2.97 -2.32
N ILE A 26 9.74 -2.27 -3.31
CA ILE A 26 10.44 -2.89 -4.44
C ILE A 26 11.70 -3.64 -3.99
N SER A 27 12.48 -3.05 -3.08
CA SER A 27 13.75 -3.64 -2.63
C SER A 27 13.53 -4.94 -1.85
N ARG A 28 12.37 -5.08 -1.21
CA ARG A 28 12.07 -6.21 -0.32
C ARG A 28 11.12 -7.23 -0.91
N ASP A 29 10.37 -6.89 -1.96
CA ASP A 29 9.46 -7.81 -2.65
C ASP A 29 10.16 -9.10 -3.11
N LYS A 30 11.34 -8.94 -3.75
CA LYS A 30 12.19 -10.05 -4.21
C LYS A 30 12.92 -10.80 -3.09
N GLY A 31 12.80 -10.33 -1.86
CA GLY A 31 13.39 -10.94 -0.67
C GLY A 31 12.54 -12.10 -0.12
N PRO A 32 13.02 -12.78 0.94
CA PRO A 32 12.20 -13.76 1.65
C PRO A 32 10.94 -13.10 2.21
N GLU A 33 9.81 -13.81 2.26
CA GLU A 33 8.51 -13.30 2.74
C GLU A 33 8.62 -12.58 4.09
N SER A 34 9.48 -13.11 4.96
CA SER A 34 9.77 -12.61 6.30
C SER A 34 10.37 -11.18 6.31
N GLN A 35 10.84 -10.68 5.17
CA GLN A 35 11.42 -9.35 4.98
C GLN A 35 10.55 -8.44 4.10
N ARG A 36 9.48 -8.95 3.50
CA ARG A 36 8.58 -8.16 2.65
C ARG A 36 7.83 -7.12 3.48
N VAL A 37 7.58 -5.96 2.87
CA VAL A 37 6.76 -4.89 3.46
C VAL A 37 5.29 -5.31 3.54
N PHE A 38 4.86 -6.07 2.54
CA PHE A 38 3.49 -6.52 2.36
C PHE A 38 3.45 -8.04 2.22
N ASP A 39 2.38 -8.64 2.75
CA ASP A 39 1.98 -9.99 2.37
C ASP A 39 1.46 -10.04 0.94
N ASP A 40 1.31 -11.25 0.39
CA ASP A 40 0.89 -11.45 -1.00
C ASP A 40 -0.48 -10.82 -1.30
N GLN A 41 -1.42 -10.80 -0.36
CA GLN A 41 -2.75 -10.21 -0.61
C GLN A 41 -2.63 -8.68 -0.72
N ALA A 42 -1.88 -8.06 0.17
CA ALA A 42 -1.63 -6.62 0.11
C ALA A 42 -0.82 -6.23 -1.14
N LEU A 43 0.14 -7.04 -1.59
CA LEU A 43 0.86 -6.83 -2.85
C LEU A 43 -0.07 -6.91 -4.07
N ILE A 44 -0.97 -7.89 -4.12
CA ILE A 44 -1.97 -8.01 -5.18
C ILE A 44 -2.85 -6.76 -5.23
N LEU A 45 -3.28 -6.27 -4.06
CA LEU A 45 -4.10 -5.07 -3.97
C LEU A 45 -3.33 -3.83 -4.43
N LEU A 46 -2.07 -3.68 -4.01
CA LEU A 46 -1.19 -2.58 -4.42
C LEU A 46 -0.97 -2.59 -5.93
N ARG A 47 -0.67 -3.76 -6.51
CA ARG A 47 -0.55 -3.95 -7.95
C ARG A 47 -1.83 -3.59 -8.69
N ARG A 48 -2.99 -4.00 -8.18
CA ARG A 48 -4.29 -3.70 -8.79
C ARG A 48 -4.56 -2.20 -8.83
N TRP A 49 -4.25 -1.50 -7.75
CA TRP A 49 -4.38 -0.05 -7.67
C TRP A 49 -3.39 0.66 -8.60
N CYS A 50 -2.11 0.31 -8.58
CA CYS A 50 -1.10 0.91 -9.45
C CYS A 50 -1.41 0.71 -10.95
N ASN A 51 -1.93 -0.45 -11.35
CA ASN A 51 -2.29 -0.71 -12.75
C ASN A 51 -3.58 0.00 -13.19
N ASN A 52 -4.50 0.28 -12.27
CA ASN A 52 -5.79 0.90 -12.58
C ASN A 52 -6.20 1.96 -11.54
N PRO A 53 -5.47 3.08 -11.40
CA PRO A 53 -5.79 4.12 -10.41
C PRO A 53 -7.16 4.75 -10.64
N ALA A 54 -7.64 4.81 -11.88
CA ALA A 54 -8.98 5.28 -12.19
C ALA A 54 -10.11 4.40 -11.60
N SER A 55 -9.78 3.16 -11.19
CA SER A 55 -10.72 2.23 -10.55
C SER A 55 -10.61 2.22 -9.03
N THR A 56 -9.89 3.16 -8.41
CA THR A 56 -9.61 3.16 -6.96
C THR A 56 -10.87 3.00 -6.10
N GLU A 57 -11.93 3.79 -6.36
CA GLU A 57 -13.19 3.70 -5.62
C GLU A 57 -13.86 2.33 -5.75
N LYS A 58 -13.79 1.73 -6.95
CA LYS A 58 -14.33 0.39 -7.21
C LYS A 58 -13.52 -0.68 -6.47
N ILE A 59 -12.18 -0.57 -6.48
CA ILE A 59 -11.28 -1.48 -5.75
C ILE A 59 -11.58 -1.40 -4.24
N LEU A 60 -11.71 -0.19 -3.69
CA LEU A 60 -12.09 0.01 -2.28
C LEU A 60 -13.43 -0.66 -1.95
N ALA A 61 -14.43 -0.55 -2.83
CA ALA A 61 -15.72 -1.20 -2.62
C ALA A 61 -15.65 -2.74 -2.66
N GLU A 62 -14.89 -3.30 -3.60
CA GLU A 62 -14.69 -4.75 -3.73
C GLU A 62 -13.99 -5.35 -2.49
N GLU A 63 -12.99 -4.64 -1.94
CA GLU A 63 -12.28 -5.04 -0.72
C GLU A 63 -13.04 -4.72 0.58
N GLN A 64 -14.23 -4.09 0.45
CA GLN A 64 -15.04 -3.57 1.56
C GLN A 64 -14.23 -2.62 2.46
N LEU A 65 -13.43 -1.76 1.83
CA LEU A 65 -12.58 -0.73 2.41
C LEU A 65 -13.15 0.68 2.21
N THR A 66 -14.33 0.83 1.62
CA THR A 66 -15.02 2.12 1.48
C THR A 66 -15.41 2.68 2.85
N ASP A 67 -15.08 3.95 3.09
CA ASP A 67 -15.49 4.68 4.27
C ASP A 67 -16.97 5.10 4.20
N ALA A 68 -17.63 5.21 5.36
CA ALA A 68 -19.00 5.71 5.41
C ALA A 68 -19.04 7.24 5.17
N PRO A 69 -20.19 7.79 4.74
CA PRO A 69 -20.36 9.24 4.65
C PRO A 69 -20.05 9.93 6.00
N GLY A 70 -19.11 10.87 5.99
CA GLY A 70 -18.66 11.60 7.18
C GLY A 70 -17.51 10.95 7.95
N ASP A 71 -17.06 9.76 7.55
CA ASP A 71 -15.84 9.17 8.11
C ASP A 71 -14.58 9.82 7.54
N ARG A 72 -13.48 9.69 8.29
CA ARG A 72 -12.16 10.12 7.83
C ARG A 72 -11.67 9.17 6.73
N PRO A 73 -10.96 9.68 5.70
CA PRO A 73 -10.40 8.86 4.63
C PRO A 73 -9.50 7.73 5.18
N GLY A 74 -9.80 6.50 4.79
CA GLY A 74 -9.08 5.30 5.16
C GLY A 74 -9.37 4.79 6.57
N LYS A 75 -10.42 5.29 7.25
CA LYS A 75 -10.84 4.76 8.56
C LYS A 75 -11.12 3.26 8.46
N LYS A 76 -11.88 2.83 7.44
CA LYS A 76 -12.20 1.41 7.23
C LYS A 76 -10.95 0.58 6.95
N ALA A 77 -10.00 1.17 6.22
CA ALA A 77 -8.74 0.53 5.92
C ALA A 77 -7.86 0.36 7.17
N ILE A 78 -7.83 1.35 8.06
CA ILE A 78 -7.17 1.24 9.37
C ILE A 78 -7.83 0.16 10.22
N GLU A 79 -9.16 0.12 10.28
CA GLU A 79 -9.90 -0.92 11.03
C GLU A 79 -9.59 -2.34 10.52
N LYS A 80 -9.37 -2.49 9.21
CA LYS A 80 -8.99 -3.76 8.58
C LYS A 80 -7.47 -4.03 8.54
N GLY A 81 -6.65 -3.08 9.00
CA GLY A 81 -5.19 -3.20 8.93
C GLY A 81 -4.61 -3.13 7.51
N SER A 82 -5.31 -2.54 6.54
CA SER A 82 -4.86 -2.42 5.16
C SER A 82 -4.19 -1.07 4.90
N LEU A 83 -2.86 -1.07 4.83
CA LEU A 83 -2.10 0.13 4.46
C LEU A 83 -2.39 0.54 3.01
N VAL A 84 -2.54 -0.40 2.07
CA VAL A 84 -2.90 -0.09 0.68
C VAL A 84 -4.29 0.55 0.61
N GLY A 85 -5.24 0.05 1.39
CA GLY A 85 -6.56 0.68 1.54
C GLY A 85 -6.48 2.12 2.04
N LEU A 86 -5.59 2.38 3.00
CA LEU A 86 -5.37 3.72 3.54
C LEU A 86 -4.81 4.67 2.47
N LEU A 87 -3.84 4.21 1.69
CA LEU A 87 -3.28 4.97 0.55
C LEU A 87 -4.37 5.30 -0.47
N MET A 88 -5.13 4.30 -0.90
CA MET A 88 -6.21 4.44 -1.88
C MET A 88 -7.29 5.43 -1.40
N ALA A 89 -7.79 5.28 -0.18
CA ALA A 89 -8.85 6.13 0.34
C ALA A 89 -8.41 7.60 0.46
N ASN A 90 -7.14 7.83 0.79
CA ASN A 90 -6.56 9.18 0.82
C ASN A 90 -6.35 9.77 -0.59
N SER A 91 -5.95 8.94 -1.56
CA SER A 91 -5.81 9.35 -2.96
C SER A 91 -7.15 9.79 -3.57
N VAL A 92 -8.26 9.09 -3.26
CA VAL A 92 -9.61 9.45 -3.74
C VAL A 92 -10.03 10.87 -3.34
N VAL A 93 -9.62 11.32 -2.15
CA VAL A 93 -9.95 12.67 -1.65
C VAL A 93 -8.86 13.71 -1.99
N GLY A 94 -7.85 13.35 -2.77
CA GLY A 94 -6.73 14.21 -3.16
C GLY A 94 -5.76 14.52 -2.02
N ASN A 95 -5.68 13.64 -1.01
CA ASN A 95 -4.75 13.73 0.12
C ASN A 95 -3.66 12.65 0.00
N ASP A 96 -3.01 12.54 -1.15
CA ASP A 96 -2.05 11.48 -1.43
C ASP A 96 -0.96 11.37 -0.35
N LEU A 97 -0.81 10.16 0.20
CA LEU A 97 0.13 9.87 1.30
C LEU A 97 1.54 9.51 0.81
N ILE A 98 1.65 9.20 -0.49
CA ILE A 98 2.92 8.95 -1.19
C ILE A 98 3.06 10.00 -2.29
N THR A 99 4.28 10.30 -2.69
CA THR A 99 4.50 11.25 -3.79
C THR A 99 4.10 10.63 -5.13
N ASN A 100 3.85 11.49 -6.12
CA ASN A 100 3.64 11.03 -7.50
C ASN A 100 4.83 10.21 -8.00
N GLU A 101 6.06 10.62 -7.67
CA GLU A 101 7.27 9.89 -8.04
C GLU A 101 7.30 8.47 -7.45
N GLU A 102 6.91 8.32 -6.18
CA GLU A 102 6.78 7.01 -5.54
C GLU A 102 5.69 6.16 -6.21
N PHE A 103 4.56 6.78 -6.54
CA PHE A 103 3.47 6.10 -7.23
C PHE A 103 3.87 5.64 -8.63
N GLU A 104 4.47 6.51 -9.44
CA GLU A 104 4.98 6.18 -10.78
C GLU A 104 6.01 5.05 -10.72
N THR A 105 6.93 5.10 -9.76
CA THR A 105 7.93 4.04 -9.54
C THR A 105 7.26 2.68 -9.26
N LEU A 106 6.21 2.66 -8.44
CA LEU A 106 5.42 1.44 -8.20
C LEU A 106 4.68 0.97 -9.45
N GLN A 107 4.11 1.90 -10.23
CA GLN A 107 3.44 1.56 -11.49
C GLN A 107 4.40 0.92 -12.49
N GLU A 108 5.61 1.45 -12.65
CA GLU A 108 6.62 0.87 -13.52
C GLU A 108 7.03 -0.53 -13.05
N TYR A 109 7.26 -0.69 -11.74
CA TYR A 109 7.61 -1.97 -11.16
C TYR A 109 6.55 -3.06 -11.41
N PHE A 110 5.28 -2.74 -11.19
CA PHE A 110 4.16 -3.68 -11.36
C PHE A 110 3.71 -3.90 -12.82
N LYS A 111 4.22 -3.10 -13.77
CA LYS A 111 4.09 -3.37 -15.20
C LYS A 111 5.08 -4.44 -15.65
N ASP A 112 6.27 -4.44 -15.07
CA ASP A 112 7.37 -5.36 -15.42
C ASP A 112 7.32 -6.70 -14.65
N ASN A 113 6.57 -6.76 -13.53
CA ASN A 113 6.37 -7.93 -12.66
C ASN A 113 4.86 -8.23 -12.52
#